data_AF-A0A0N1DYM2-F1
#
_entry.id   AF-A0A0N1DYM2-F1
#
_cell.length_a   1.000
_cell.length_b   1.000
_cell.length_c   1.000
_cell.angle_alpha   90.00
_cell.angle_beta   90.00
_cell.angle_gamma   90.00
#
_symmetry.space_group_name_H-M   'P 1'
#
loop_
_entity.id
_entity.type
_entity.pdbx_description
1 polymer ?
#
loop_
_entity_poly.entity_id
_entity_poly.type
_entity_poly.pdbx_seq_one_letter_code
_entity_poly.pdbx_strand_id
1 'polypeptide(L)' 'MIQILTITTQQEQGGALFLKIILFIYFIPSMIALLRLPKLKFKFLIVLLINVFFGWTVYGWWLSFIKAVSS' A
#
# COMPACT_ATOMS: atom_id res chain seq x y z
N MET A 1 -5.51 10.49 -36.86
CA MET A 1 -6.23 9.42 -36.13
C MET A 1 -5.29 8.46 -35.38
N ILE A 2 -4.13 8.07 -35.94
CA ILE A 2 -3.11 7.24 -35.25
C ILE A 2 -2.53 7.93 -34.00
N GLN A 3 -2.25 9.24 -34.05
CA GLN A 3 -1.71 9.97 -32.90
C GLN A 3 -2.62 9.96 -31.66
N ILE A 4 -3.95 9.95 -31.83
CA ILE A 4 -4.90 9.93 -30.71
C ILE A 4 -4.84 8.58 -29.99
N LEU A 5 -4.74 7.47 -30.73
CA LEU A 5 -4.58 6.10 -30.20
C LEU A 5 -3.23 5.91 -29.47
N THR A 6 -2.17 6.54 -29.95
CA THR A 6 -0.85 6.50 -29.28
C THR A 6 -0.86 7.29 -27.97
N ILE A 7 -1.54 8.43 -27.92
CA ILE A 7 -1.63 9.26 -26.69
C ILE A 7 -2.47 8.54 -25.62
N THR A 8 -3.60 7.93 -26.00
CA THR A 8 -4.43 7.17 -25.04
C THR A 8 -3.71 5.96 -24.46
N THR A 9 -2.92 5.23 -25.27
CA THR A 9 -2.16 4.06 -24.80
C THR A 9 -1.01 4.42 -23.88
N GLN A 10 -0.29 5.53 -24.13
CA GLN A 10 0.73 6.02 -23.20
C GLN A 10 0.15 6.56 -21.89
N GLN A 11 -1.00 7.21 -21.93
CA GLN A 11 -1.68 7.70 -20.73
C GLN A 11 -2.20 6.56 -19.84
N GLU A 12 -2.74 5.49 -20.43
CA GLU A 12 -3.16 4.31 -19.66
C GLU A 12 -1.98 3.56 -19.03
N GLN A 13 -0.86 3.42 -19.75
CA GLN A 13 0.35 2.82 -19.18
C GLN A 13 0.94 3.65 -18.03
N GLY A 14 0.99 4.98 -18.20
CA GLY A 14 1.44 5.90 -17.14
C GLY A 14 0.55 5.87 -15.90
N GLY A 15 -0.78 5.89 -16.10
CA GLY A 15 -1.76 5.80 -15.01
C GLY A 15 -1.70 4.46 -14.27
N ALA A 16 -1.57 3.35 -14.99
CA ALA A 16 -1.44 2.02 -14.39
C ALA A 16 -0.17 1.88 -13.54
N LEU A 17 0.97 2.41 -14.01
CA LEU A 17 2.22 2.41 -13.24
C LEU A 17 2.12 3.27 -11.97
N PHE A 18 1.51 4.46 -12.08
CA PHE A 18 1.30 5.35 -10.94
C PHE A 18 0.42 4.70 -9.86
N LEU A 19 -0.71 4.11 -10.26
CA LEU A 19 -1.59 3.39 -9.33
C LEU A 19 -0.87 2.21 -8.68
N LYS A 20 -0.06 1.46 -9.45
CA LYS A 20 0.72 0.34 -8.91
C LYS A 20 1.72 0.81 -7.86
N ILE A 21 2.41 1.92 -8.08
CA ILE A 21 3.38 2.50 -7.12
C ILE A 21 2.67 2.94 -5.84
N ILE A 22 1.56 3.67 -5.96
CA ILE A 22 0.78 4.13 -4.80
C ILE A 22 0.24 2.95 -4.00
N LEU A 23 -0.30 1.94 -4.68
CA LEU A 23 -0.78 0.72 -4.04
C LEU A 23 0.36 0.04 -3.26
N PHE A 24 1.56 -0.01 -3.84
CA PHE A 24 2.73 -0.59 -3.18
C PHE A 24 3.09 0.19 -1.91
N ILE A 25 3.12 1.52 -1.98
CA ILE A 25 3.41 2.41 -0.84
C ILE A 25 2.36 2.26 0.26
N TYR A 26 1.09 2.16 -0.13
CA TYR A 26 -0.04 1.96 0.78
C TYR A 26 0.11 0.70 1.64
N PHE A 27 0.60 -0.39 1.06
CA PHE A 27 0.74 -1.68 1.75
C PHE A 27 2.09 -1.89 2.45
N ILE A 28 3.01 -0.91 2.43
CA ILE A 28 4.31 -1.00 3.15
C ILE A 28 4.16 -1.44 4.61
N PRO A 29 3.28 -0.83 5.43
CA PRO A 29 3.14 -1.23 6.84
C PRO A 29 2.73 -2.70 7.01
N SER A 30 1.82 -3.16 6.15
CA SER A 30 1.34 -4.55 6.16
C SER A 30 2.43 -5.53 5.72
N MET A 31 3.26 -5.17 4.73
CA MET A 31 4.42 -5.98 4.32
C MET A 31 5.45 -6.10 5.44
N ILE A 32 5.76 -5.01 6.14
CA ILE A 32 6.70 -5.03 7.28
C ILE A 32 6.19 -5.95 8.38
N ALA A 33 4.90 -5.87 8.70
CA ALA A 33 4.28 -6.76 9.68
C ALA A 33 4.28 -8.23 9.22
N LEU A 34 4.11 -8.48 7.91
CA LEU A 34 4.14 -9.82 7.32
C LEU A 34 5.53 -10.46 7.44
N LEU A 35 6.60 -9.72 7.19
CA LEU A 35 7.98 -10.22 7.35
C LEU A 35 8.32 -10.56 8.81
N ARG A 36 7.60 -9.95 9.77
CA ARG A 36 7.74 -10.17 11.21
C ARG A 36 6.71 -11.15 11.79
N LEU A 37 5.98 -11.90 10.93
CA LEU A 37 5.00 -12.91 11.35
C LEU A 37 5.48 -13.96 12.38
N PRO A 38 6.75 -14.46 12.38
CA PRO A 38 7.07 -15.67 13.14
C PRO A 38 6.89 -15.56 14.66
N LYS A 39 6.67 -14.37 15.23
CA LYS A 39 6.47 -14.19 16.67
C LYS A 39 5.04 -13.81 17.11
N LEU A 40 4.25 -13.09 16.29
CA LEU A 40 2.90 -12.63 16.70
C LEU A 40 1.92 -12.50 15.51
N LYS A 41 1.17 -13.56 15.21
CA LYS A 41 0.08 -13.54 14.20
C LYS A 41 -0.96 -12.45 14.46
N PHE A 42 -1.26 -12.16 15.73
CA PHE A 42 -2.21 -11.10 16.12
C PHE A 42 -1.74 -9.70 15.76
N LYS A 43 -0.43 -9.42 15.81
CA LYS A 43 0.10 -8.10 15.43
C LYS A 43 -0.13 -7.80 13.96
N PHE A 44 0.12 -8.79 13.10
CA PHE A 44 -0.15 -8.65 11.67
C PHE A 44 -1.63 -8.34 11.41
N LEU A 45 -2.55 -9.06 12.05
CA LEU A 45 -3.97 -8.84 11.88
C LEU A 45 -4.38 -7.42 12.30
N ILE A 46 -3.85 -6.91 13.42
CA ILE A 46 -4.10 -5.54 13.88
C ILE A 46 -3.57 -4.50 12.87
N VAL A 47 -2.34 -4.67 12.39
CA VAL A 47 -1.75 -3.76 11.38
C VAL A 47 -2.58 -3.79 10.09
N LEU A 48 -3.01 -4.97 9.66
CA LEU A 48 -3.86 -5.13 8.48
C LEU A 48 -5.22 -4.46 8.66
N LEU A 49 -5.89 -4.62 9.81
CA LEU A 49 -7.14 -3.91 10.11
C LEU A 49 -6.94 -2.40 10.07
N ILE A 50 -5.92 -1.87 10.75
CA ILE A 50 -5.66 -0.42 10.75
C ILE A 50 -5.39 0.06 9.32
N ASN A 51 -4.61 -0.69 8.54
CA ASN A 51 -4.30 -0.29 7.16
C ASN A 51 -5.53 -0.36 6.24
N VAL A 52 -6.45 -1.32 6.43
CA VAL A 52 -7.68 -1.43 5.61
C VAL A 52 -8.70 -0.34 5.98
N PHE A 53 -8.93 -0.08 7.27
CA PHE A 53 -9.95 0.86 7.72
C PHE A 53 -9.46 2.32 7.80
N PHE A 54 -8.18 2.53 8.12
CA PHE A 54 -7.61 3.86 8.38
C PHE A 54 -6.39 4.20 7.51
N GLY A 55 -5.86 3.28 6.71
CA GLY A 55 -4.66 3.51 5.87
C GLY A 55 -4.85 4.58 4.79
N TRP A 56 -6.09 4.87 4.40
CA TRP A 56 -6.46 5.99 3.53
C TRP A 56 -6.18 7.36 4.15
N THR A 57 -5.99 7.44 5.47
CA THR A 57 -5.55 8.64 6.17
C THR A 57 -4.05 8.60 6.45
N VAL A 58 -3.39 9.76 6.39
CA VAL A 58 -1.96 9.88 6.73
C VAL A 58 -1.69 9.36 8.15
N TYR A 59 -2.54 9.75 9.11
CA TYR A 59 -2.41 9.29 10.50
C TYR A 59 -2.55 7.78 10.64
N GLY A 60 -3.54 7.15 10.01
CA GLY A 60 -3.74 5.71 10.06
C GLY A 60 -2.62 4.93 9.38
N TRP A 61 -2.08 5.44 8.28
CA TRP A 61 -0.90 4.87 7.63
C TRP A 61 0.30 4.89 8.57
N TRP A 62 0.63 6.03 9.19
CA TRP A 62 1.72 6.12 10.18
C TRP A 62 1.49 5.24 11.42
N LEU A 63 0.25 5.17 11.92
CA LEU A 63 -0.10 4.31 13.05
C LEU A 63 0.15 2.83 12.74
N SER A 64 -0.29 2.39 11.56
CA SER A 64 -0.05 1.02 11.11
C SER A 64 1.44 0.73 10.94
N PHE A 65 2.22 1.70 10.45
CA PHE A 65 3.67 1.60 10.29
C PHE A 65 4.39 1.48 11.63
N ILE A 66 4.10 2.38 12.58
CA ILE A 66 4.68 2.33 13.93
C ILE A 66 4.34 1.00 14.60
N LYS A 67 3.10 0.53 14.47
CA LYS A 67 2.68 -0.74 15.05
C LYS A 67 3.38 -1.94 14.41
N ALA A 68 3.61 -1.90 13.09
CA ALA A 68 4.37 -2.92 12.36
C ALA A 68 5.85 -2.97 12.77
N VAL A 69 6.45 -1.82 13.08
CA VAL A 69 7.87 -1.70 13.47
C VAL A 69 8.08 -1.90 14.97
N SER A 70 7.07 -1.69 15.80
CA SER A 70 7.16 -1.91 17.26
C SER A 70 7.41 -3.39 17.61
N SER A 71 8.34 -3.65 18.52
CA SER A 71 8.69 -5.00 19.05
C SER A 71 7.53 -5.65 19.78
#